data_AF-A0A0E3MV86-F1
#
_entry.id   AF-A0A0E3MV86-F1
#
_cell.length_a   1.000
_cell.length_b   1.000
_cell.length_c   1.000
_cell.angle_alpha   90.00
_cell.angle_beta   90.00
_cell.angle_gamma   90.00
#
_symmetry.space_group_name_H-M   'P 1'
#
loop_
_entity.id
_entity.type
_entity.pdbx_description
1 polymer ?
#
loop_
_entity_poly.entity_id
_entity_poly.type
_entity_poly.pdbx_seq_one_letter_code
_entity_poly.pdbx_strand_id
1 'polypeptide(L)'
;NGFIVLEIQGEGQFNEAEIRQWLSNRYQNDSFTGLLVSPNEYIRRANSGVVPDVENFFKIISDGTRQTIDHTIDNNGKRLRLALASDVEDTATADADVKVELKLNLANQAFKLTSGSQGTVALTAGALWNASYTAD
;
A
#
# COMPACT_ATOMS: atom_id res chain seq x y z
N ASN A 1 3.13 -6.79 -13.53
CA ASN A 1 3.24 -6.11 -12.22
C ASN A 1 1.86 -5.92 -11.63
N GLY A 2 1.63 -6.44 -10.42
CA GLY A 2 0.36 -6.29 -9.71
C GLY A 2 0.35 -5.08 -8.77
N PHE A 3 -0.84 -4.71 -8.32
CA PHE A 3 -1.07 -3.62 -7.38
C PHE A 3 -2.17 -3.98 -6.38
N ILE A 4 -2.03 -3.48 -5.15
CA ILE A 4 -3.20 -3.26 -4.29
C ILE A 4 -3.73 -1.87 -4.59
N VAL A 5 -5.05 -1.76 -4.77
CA VAL A 5 -5.73 -0.53 -5.13
C VAL A 5 -6.67 -0.12 -4.01
N LEU A 6 -6.54 1.12 -3.57
CA LEU A 6 -7.51 1.81 -2.73
C LEU A 6 -8.14 2.93 -3.54
N GLU A 7 -9.46 2.98 -3.59
CA GLU A 7 -10.18 3.98 -4.37
C GLU A 7 -11.26 4.67 -3.53
N ILE A 8 -11.20 6.00 -3.52
CA ILE A 8 -12.15 6.88 -2.88
C ILE A 8 -13.34 7.07 -3.81
N GLN A 9 -14.51 6.69 -3.30
CA GLN A 9 -15.80 7.00 -3.90
C GLN A 9 -16.35 8.29 -3.26
N GLY A 10 -17.00 9.13 -4.08
CA GLY A 10 -17.52 10.42 -3.64
C GLY A 10 -16.48 11.54 -3.68
N GLU A 11 -16.68 12.57 -2.84
CA GLU A 11 -16.08 13.90 -3.00
C GLU A 11 -14.83 14.09 -2.13
N GLY A 12 -13.87 13.18 -2.31
CA GLY A 12 -12.58 13.20 -1.64
C GLY A 12 -11.43 12.83 -2.56
N GLN A 13 -10.22 13.15 -2.11
CA GLN A 13 -8.96 12.80 -2.75
C GLN A 13 -7.94 12.37 -1.71
N PHE A 14 -7.01 11.52 -2.10
CA PHE A 14 -5.82 11.26 -1.32
C PHE A 14 -4.97 12.52 -1.22
N ASN A 15 -4.35 12.70 -0.05
CA ASN A 15 -3.31 13.69 0.15
C ASN A 15 -1.95 13.03 -0.08
N GLU A 16 -1.29 13.38 -1.18
CA GLU A 16 -0.04 12.74 -1.60
C GLU A 16 1.07 12.81 -0.54
N ALA A 17 1.24 13.96 0.11
CA ALA A 17 2.30 14.13 1.11
C ALA A 17 2.05 13.25 2.33
N GLU A 18 0.80 13.12 2.76
CA GLU A 18 0.42 12.32 3.94
C GLU A 18 0.40 10.82 3.62
N ILE A 19 -0.03 10.43 2.41
CA ILE A 19 0.10 9.05 1.94
C ILE A 19 1.55 8.62 1.89
N ARG A 20 2.44 9.47 1.34
CA ARG A 20 3.87 9.18 1.33
C ARG A 20 4.43 9.00 2.73
N GLN A 21 4.05 9.87 3.67
CA GLN A 21 4.48 9.74 5.07
C GLN A 21 3.96 8.46 5.71
N TRP A 22 2.68 8.14 5.54
CA TRP A 22 2.06 6.93 6.08
C TRP A 22 2.70 5.64 5.55
N LEU A 23 3.07 5.62 4.27
CA LEU A 23 3.70 4.48 3.60
C LEU A 23 5.22 4.46 3.69
N SER A 24 5.83 5.34 4.48
CA SER A 24 7.27 5.35 4.74
C SER A 24 7.59 4.83 6.14
N ASN A 25 8.74 4.20 6.29
CA ASN A 25 9.35 4.03 7.61
C ASN A 25 10.00 5.35 8.07
N ARG A 26 10.41 5.38 9.35
CA ARG A 26 10.98 6.58 9.96
C ARG A 26 12.43 6.82 9.52
N TYR A 27 13.22 5.76 9.49
CA TYR A 27 14.62 5.74 9.02
C TYR A 27 14.88 4.47 8.23
N GLN A 28 16.01 4.41 7.51
CA GLN A 28 16.42 3.23 6.77
C GLN A 28 16.48 2.00 7.68
N ASN A 29 15.93 0.88 7.20
CA ASN A 29 15.77 -0.39 7.93
C ASN A 29 14.82 -0.35 9.16
N ASP A 30 14.22 0.79 9.51
CA ASP A 30 13.14 0.80 10.51
C ASP A 30 11.91 0.08 9.94
N SER A 31 11.11 -0.50 10.84
CA SER A 31 9.84 -1.12 10.44
C SER A 31 8.85 -0.09 9.91
N PHE A 32 8.10 -0.49 8.88
CA PHE A 32 6.87 0.17 8.47
C PHE A 32 5.82 0.03 9.56
N THR A 33 5.09 1.11 9.82
CA THR A 33 3.98 1.12 10.79
C THR A 33 2.63 1.29 10.12
N GLY A 34 2.59 1.93 8.94
CA GLY A 34 1.36 2.14 8.17
C GLY A 34 0.87 0.90 7.40
N LEU A 35 1.76 -0.06 7.14
CA LEU A 35 1.46 -1.30 6.43
C LEU A 35 2.20 -2.46 7.09
N LEU A 36 1.47 -3.54 7.38
CA LEU A 36 2.03 -4.79 7.88
C LEU A 36 1.66 -5.94 6.94
N VAL A 37 2.47 -6.99 6.90
CA VAL A 37 2.26 -8.18 6.06
C VAL A 37 2.43 -9.47 6.87
N SER A 38 1.87 -10.57 6.40
CA SER A 38 2.21 -11.89 6.96
C SER A 38 3.72 -12.12 6.81
N PRO A 39 4.45 -12.48 7.88
CA PRO A 39 5.87 -12.78 7.77
C PRO A 39 6.09 -14.10 7.02
N ASN A 40 7.25 -14.24 6.37
CA ASN A 40 7.63 -15.44 5.61
C ASN A 40 8.16 -16.58 6.51
N GLU A 41 7.73 -16.65 7.78
CA GLU A 41 8.14 -17.70 8.70
C GLU A 41 6.96 -18.61 9.03
N TYR A 42 7.17 -19.93 8.91
CA TYR A 42 6.21 -21.01 9.21
C TYR A 42 5.58 -20.95 10.62
N ILE A 43 6.17 -20.17 11.53
CA ILE A 43 5.67 -19.99 12.89
C ILE A 43 4.68 -18.82 12.84
N ARG A 44 3.42 -19.07 13.26
CA ARG A 44 2.33 -18.07 13.36
C ARG A 44 2.73 -16.82 14.15
N ARG A 45 3.45 -15.91 13.51
CA ARG A 45 3.83 -14.60 14.03
C ARG A 45 2.72 -13.60 13.69
N ALA A 46 2.65 -12.54 14.48
CA ALA A 46 1.82 -11.39 14.14
C ALA A 46 2.31 -10.76 12.81
N ASN A 47 1.41 -10.05 12.12
CA ASN A 47 1.78 -9.28 10.93
C ASN A 47 2.98 -8.38 11.24
N SER A 48 3.93 -8.33 10.32
CA SER A 48 5.22 -7.66 10.46
C SER A 48 5.32 -6.47 9.52
N GLY A 49 5.93 -5.40 10.02
CA GLY A 49 6.33 -4.24 9.22
C GLY A 49 7.84 -4.21 8.98
N VAL A 50 8.58 -5.25 9.38
CA VAL A 50 10.03 -5.32 9.19
C VAL A 50 10.33 -5.35 7.69
N VAL A 51 11.38 -4.64 7.28
CA VAL A 51 11.70 -4.37 5.87
C VAL A 51 11.76 -5.66 5.03
N PRO A 52 12.56 -6.69 5.36
CA PRO A 52 12.57 -7.96 4.62
C PRO A 52 11.19 -8.60 4.41
N ASP A 53 10.30 -8.53 5.39
CA ASP A 53 8.95 -9.09 5.25
C ASP A 53 8.14 -8.28 4.23
N VAL A 54 8.19 -6.95 4.34
CA VAL A 54 7.46 -6.04 3.45
C VAL A 54 8.00 -6.08 2.01
N GLU A 55 9.31 -6.26 1.83
CA GLU A 55 9.97 -6.38 0.52
C GLU A 55 9.53 -7.62 -0.26
N ASN A 56 9.15 -8.71 0.43
CA ASN A 56 8.56 -9.89 -0.23
C ASN A 56 7.20 -9.56 -0.89
N PHE A 57 6.49 -8.56 -0.38
CA PHE A 57 5.15 -8.21 -0.85
C PHE A 57 5.14 -7.03 -1.80
N PHE A 58 5.93 -5.99 -1.51
CA PHE A 58 5.86 -4.70 -2.15
C PHE A 58 7.21 -4.26 -2.69
N LYS A 59 7.16 -3.46 -3.76
CA LYS A 59 8.33 -2.71 -4.18
C LYS A 59 8.59 -1.59 -3.17
N ILE A 60 9.86 -1.43 -2.81
CA ILE A 60 10.31 -0.38 -1.90
C ILE A 60 11.28 0.54 -2.62
N ILE A 61 11.08 1.84 -2.45
CA ILE A 61 11.99 2.89 -2.92
C ILE A 61 12.72 3.43 -1.70
N SER A 62 14.04 3.62 -1.81
CA SER A 62 14.82 4.31 -0.80
C SER A 62 15.37 5.63 -1.32
N ASP A 63 15.36 6.65 -0.47
CA ASP A 63 16.01 7.95 -0.71
C ASP A 63 17.37 8.07 0.02
N GLY A 64 17.87 6.95 0.59
CA GLY A 64 19.07 6.91 1.42
C GLY A 64 18.89 7.37 2.87
N THR A 65 17.71 7.87 3.24
CA THR A 65 17.36 8.25 4.62
C THR A 65 16.24 7.36 5.17
N ARG A 66 15.25 7.06 4.33
CA ARG A 66 14.10 6.20 4.64
C ARG A 66 13.77 5.31 3.45
N GLN A 67 12.80 4.43 3.67
CA GLN A 67 12.20 3.56 2.67
C GLN A 67 10.70 3.85 2.61
N THR A 68 10.17 3.82 1.40
CA THR A 68 8.76 4.07 1.10
C THR A 68 8.24 2.96 0.20
N ILE A 69 7.05 2.44 0.51
CA ILE A 69 6.35 1.53 -0.41
C ILE A 69 6.08 2.28 -1.72
N ASP A 70 6.52 1.72 -2.84
CA ASP A 70 6.30 2.30 -4.16
C ASP A 70 4.79 2.42 -4.42
N HIS A 71 4.34 3.65 -4.67
CA HIS A 71 2.94 3.95 -4.84
C HIS A 71 2.72 5.07 -5.85
N THR A 72 1.54 5.05 -6.45
CA THR A 72 1.06 6.14 -7.29
C THR A 72 -0.33 6.56 -6.87
N ILE A 73 -0.60 7.85 -6.94
CA ILE A 73 -1.95 8.40 -6.83
C ILE A 73 -2.35 8.87 -8.23
N ASP A 74 -3.44 8.33 -8.76
CA ASP A 74 -3.99 8.68 -10.07
C ASP A 74 -5.51 8.84 -9.99
N ASN A 75 -6.19 8.82 -11.14
CA ASN A 75 -7.63 9.05 -11.25
C ASN A 75 -8.07 10.34 -10.54
N ASN A 76 -7.40 11.46 -10.85
CA ASN A 76 -7.64 12.77 -10.23
C ASN A 76 -7.56 12.75 -8.70
N GLY A 77 -6.60 12.00 -8.15
CA GLY A 77 -6.39 11.91 -6.71
C GLY A 77 -7.28 10.89 -6.00
N LYS A 78 -8.14 10.16 -6.72
CA LYS A 78 -9.10 9.24 -6.10
C LYS A 78 -8.60 7.81 -5.95
N ARG A 79 -7.55 7.43 -6.68
CA ARG A 79 -7.05 6.05 -6.66
C ARG A 79 -5.59 6.01 -6.25
N LEU A 80 -5.31 5.24 -5.20
CA LEU A 80 -3.98 4.93 -4.69
C LEU A 80 -3.65 3.50 -5.09
N ARG A 81 -2.51 3.31 -5.74
CA ARG A 81 -1.99 2.00 -6.15
C ARG A 81 -0.68 1.74 -5.44
N LEU A 82 -0.60 0.65 -4.70
CA LEU A 82 0.61 0.15 -4.04
C LEU A 82 1.22 -0.94 -4.92
N ALA A 83 2.46 -0.77 -5.35
CA ALA A 83 3.09 -1.69 -6.29
C ALA A 83 3.57 -2.97 -5.58
N LEU A 84 3.13 -4.13 -6.07
CA LEU A 84 3.59 -5.41 -5.58
C LEU A 84 5.01 -5.73 -6.09
N ALA A 85 5.78 -6.46 -5.29
CA ALA A 85 7.04 -7.06 -5.71
C ALA A 85 6.84 -7.92 -6.97
N SER A 86 7.86 -8.00 -7.83
CA SER A 86 7.76 -8.74 -9.10
C SER A 86 7.61 -10.25 -8.91
N ASP A 87 8.11 -10.75 -7.79
CA ASP A 87 8.23 -12.14 -7.35
C ASP A 87 7.34 -12.43 -6.14
N VAL A 88 6.32 -11.58 -5.90
CA VAL A 88 5.40 -11.70 -4.74
C VAL A 88 4.78 -13.10 -4.62
N GLU A 89 4.55 -13.80 -5.73
CA GLU A 89 3.98 -15.15 -5.71
C GLU A 89 4.96 -16.19 -5.16
N ASP A 90 6.25 -16.05 -5.51
CA ASP A 90 7.31 -16.97 -5.11
C ASP A 90 7.77 -16.71 -3.67
N THR A 91 7.65 -15.46 -3.20
CA THR A 91 8.22 -15.01 -1.92
C THR A 91 7.18 -14.84 -0.82
N ALA A 92 6.00 -14.29 -1.12
CA ALA A 92 4.98 -13.94 -0.13
C ALA A 92 3.77 -14.89 -0.11
N THR A 93 3.53 -15.65 -1.19
CA THR A 93 2.32 -16.51 -1.32
C THR A 93 2.55 -18.01 -1.15
N ALA A 94 3.74 -18.42 -0.70
CA ALA A 94 4.03 -19.82 -0.42
C ALA A 94 3.13 -20.44 0.67
N ASP A 95 2.53 -19.60 1.54
CA ASP A 95 1.61 -20.02 2.60
C ASP A 95 0.15 -19.69 2.28
N ALA A 96 -0.78 -20.53 2.77
CA ALA A 96 -2.22 -20.40 2.50
C ALA A 96 -2.91 -19.19 3.19
N ASP A 97 -2.21 -18.46 4.07
CA ASP A 97 -2.75 -17.37 4.91
C ASP A 97 -1.99 -16.04 4.71
N VAL A 98 -1.80 -15.65 3.45
CA VAL A 98 -1.22 -14.36 3.07
C VAL A 98 -2.14 -13.21 3.48
N LYS A 99 -1.63 -12.26 4.27
CA LYS A 99 -2.37 -11.09 4.70
C LYS A 99 -1.56 -9.82 4.50
N VAL A 100 -2.25 -8.79 4.05
CA VAL A 100 -1.77 -7.42 4.07
C VAL A 100 -2.71 -6.63 4.96
N GLU A 101 -2.15 -5.94 5.94
CA GLU A 101 -2.89 -5.10 6.87
C GLU A 101 -2.51 -3.64 6.67
N LEU A 102 -3.47 -2.85 6.19
CA LEU A 102 -3.34 -1.41 6.05
C LEU A 102 -3.80 -0.73 7.34
N LYS A 103 -2.87 -0.10 8.06
CA LYS A 103 -3.16 0.62 9.32
C LYS A 103 -3.74 2.00 9.02
N LEU A 104 -4.97 2.04 8.51
CA LEU A 104 -5.67 3.27 8.14
C LEU A 104 -5.86 4.21 9.33
N ASN A 105 -5.92 3.69 10.56
CA ASN A 105 -5.96 4.48 11.78
C ASN A 105 -4.68 5.29 12.05
N LEU A 106 -3.58 4.99 11.36
CA LEU A 106 -2.32 5.74 11.40
C LEU A 106 -2.13 6.65 10.18
N ALA A 107 -3.04 6.62 9.21
CA ALA A 107 -3.01 7.42 8.00
C ALA A 107 -3.55 8.84 8.27
N ASN A 108 -2.85 9.59 9.13
CA ASN A 108 -3.24 10.93 9.55
C ASN A 108 -3.41 11.86 8.34
N GLN A 109 -4.60 12.45 8.17
CA GLN A 109 -4.89 13.39 7.08
C GLN A 109 -4.58 12.86 5.67
N ALA A 110 -4.56 11.53 5.50
CA ALA A 110 -4.36 10.85 4.22
C ALA A 110 -5.44 11.16 3.17
N PHE A 111 -6.54 11.77 3.61
CA PHE A 111 -7.69 12.13 2.79
C PHE A 111 -8.04 13.60 2.99
N LYS A 112 -8.31 14.29 1.88
CA LYS A 112 -8.87 15.64 1.86
C LYS A 112 -10.25 15.60 1.21
N LEU A 113 -11.21 16.31 1.81
CA LEU A 113 -12.51 16.55 1.20
C LEU A 113 -12.39 17.68 0.18
N THR A 114 -13.08 17.56 -0.94
CA THR A 114 -13.22 18.69 -1.86
C THR A 114 -14.14 19.72 -1.21
N SER A 115 -13.61 20.92 -0.98
CA SER A 115 -14.33 21.99 -0.28
C SER A 115 -15.66 22.31 -0.96
N GLY A 116 -16.73 22.46 -0.18
CA GLY A 116 -18.06 22.81 -0.67
C GLY A 116 -18.94 21.62 -1.07
N SER A 117 -18.45 20.39 -0.95
CA SER A 117 -19.26 19.20 -1.18
C SER A 117 -19.95 18.69 0.09
N GLN A 118 -21.24 18.34 -0.04
CA GLN A 118 -22.01 17.58 0.93
C GLN A 118 -22.28 16.20 0.32
N GLY A 119 -21.48 15.20 0.70
CA GLY A 119 -21.62 13.85 0.13
C GLY A 119 -20.93 12.80 0.99
N THR A 120 -21.37 11.55 0.85
CA THR A 120 -20.72 10.39 1.48
C THR A 120 -19.38 10.14 0.79
N VAL A 121 -18.33 9.98 1.59
CA VAL A 121 -17.04 9.46 1.14
C VAL A 121 -16.93 8.02 1.58
N ALA A 122 -16.64 7.12 0.64
CA ALA A 122 -16.41 5.71 0.91
C ALA A 122 -15.06 5.26 0.35
N LEU A 123 -14.42 4.31 1.01
CA LEU A 123 -13.18 3.71 0.53
C LEU A 123 -13.46 2.29 0.06
N THR A 124 -13.03 2.00 -1.16
CA THR A 124 -13.05 0.65 -1.74
C THR A 124 -11.62 0.14 -1.85
N ALA A 125 -11.42 -1.15 -1.58
CA ALA A 125 -10.13 -1.80 -1.67
C ALA A 125 -10.22 -3.03 -2.58
N GLY A 126 -9.20 -3.25 -3.40
CA GLY A 126 -9.10 -4.40 -4.30
C GLY A 126 -7.65 -4.70 -4.66
N ALA A 127 -7.44 -5.81 -5.34
CA ALA A 127 -6.14 -6.18 -5.91
C ALA A 127 -6.28 -6.37 -7.41
N LEU A 128 -5.29 -5.90 -8.16
CA LEU A 128 -5.21 -6.05 -9.61
C LEU A 128 -3.89 -6.73 -9.95
N TRP A 129 -3.98 -7.88 -10.58
CA TRP A 129 -2.82 -8.64 -11.03
C TRP A 129 -2.95 -8.94 -12.52
N ASN A 130 -1.84 -8.80 -13.24
CA ASN A 130 -1.71 -9.19 -14.64
C ASN A 130 -2.77 -8.60 -15.61
N ALA A 131 -2.96 -7.27 -15.60
CA ALA A 131 -3.67 -6.60 -16.69
C ALA A 131 -2.80 -6.61 -17.95
N SER A 132 -2.78 -7.73 -18.67
CA SER A 132 -2.16 -7.82 -20.00
C SER A 132 -2.93 -6.92 -20.96
N TYR A 133 -2.35 -5.77 -21.30
CA TYR A 133 -2.77 -4.99 -22.46
C TYR A 133 -2.20 -5.68 -23.69
N THR A 134 -2.93 -6.66 -24.24
CA THR A 134 -2.76 -7.01 -25.66
C THR A 134 -3.52 -5.95 -26.43
N ALA A 135 -2.82 -4.89 -26.86
CA ALA A 135 -3.30 -4.15 -28.02
C ALA A 135 -3.15 -5.12 -29.20
N ASP A 136 -4.29 -5.52 -29.78
CA ASP A 136 -4.34 -6.17 -31.09
C ASP A 136 -3.81 -5.22 -32.17
#